data_AF-A0A356KZ22-F1
#
_entry.id   AF-A0A356KZ22-F1
#
_cell.length_a   1.000
_cell.length_b   1.000
_cell.length_c   1.000
_cell.angle_alpha   90.00
_cell.angle_beta   90.00
_cell.angle_gamma   90.00
#
_symmetry.space_group_name_H-M   'P 1'
#
loop_
_entity.id
_entity.type
_entity.pdbx_description
1 polymer ?
#
loop_
_entity_poly.entity_id
_entity_poly.type
_entity_poly.pdbx_seq_one_letter_code
_entity_poly.pdbx_strand_id
1 'polypeptide(L)' 'GSIEQDADKILLLYRPEYYDRENEELKNKAYVVVAKNRNGPTGEVEMTFIKNQMRFETATHL' A
#
# COMPACT_ATOMS: atom_id res chain seq x y z
N GLY A 1 15.23 13.83 8.92
CA GLY A 1 15.33 13.34 10.32
C GLY A 1 16.02 11.99 10.32
N SER A 2 16.66 11.59 11.42
CA SER A 2 17.50 10.37 11.48
C SER A 2 16.75 9.08 11.12
N ILE A 3 15.48 8.95 11.52
CA ILE A 3 14.66 7.75 11.30
C ILE A 3 14.64 7.31 9.82
N GLU A 4 14.44 8.26 8.90
CA GLU A 4 14.41 7.95 7.47
C GLU A 4 15.77 7.48 6.98
N GLN A 5 16.85 8.05 7.49
CA GLN A 5 18.22 7.71 7.09
C GLN A 5 18.64 6.34 7.60
N ASP A 6 18.24 6.01 8.83
CA ASP A 6 18.60 4.77 9.52
C ASP A 6 17.82 3.55 9.00
N ALA A 7 16.59 3.74 8.53
CA ALA A 7 15.76 2.65 8.03
C ALA A 7 16.33 2.02 6.73
N ASP A 8 16.41 0.69 6.67
CA ASP A 8 16.76 -0.03 5.43
C ASP A 8 15.60 -0.06 4.43
N LYS A 9 14.37 -0.13 4.95
CA LYS A 9 13.14 -0.13 4.15
C LYS A 9 12.12 0.81 4.78
N ILE A 10 11.38 1.51 3.94
CA ILE A 10 10.22 2.32 4.34
C ILE A 10 9.08 1.87 3.45
N LEU A 11 8.02 1.34 4.07
CA LEU A 11 6.80 0.96 3.39
C LEU A 11 5.66 1.84 3.88
N LEU A 12 4.90 2.39 2.94
CA LEU A 12 3.71 3.18 3.22
C LEU A 12 2.47 2.38 2.79
N LEU A 13 1.41 2.50 3.57
CA LEU A 13 0.11 1.93 3.23
C LEU A 13 -0.80 3.04 2.75
N TYR A 14 -1.35 2.86 1.55
CA TYR A 14 -2.30 3.79 0.97
C TYR A 14 -3.61 3.08 0.60
N ARG A 15 -4.73 3.68 1.01
CA ARG A 15 -6.09 3.18 0.76
C ARG A 15 -6.92 4.32 0.17
N PRO A 16 -6.99 4.46 -1.16
CA PRO A 16 -7.65 5.60 -1.80
C PRO A 16 -9.14 5.70 -1.43
N GLU A 17 -9.82 4.56 -1.29
CA GLU A 17 -11.23 4.49 -0.86
C GLU A 17 -11.48 5.12 0.53
N TYR A 18 -10.45 5.26 1.38
CA TYR A 18 -10.62 5.92 2.67
C TYR A 18 -10.91 7.42 2.52
N TYR A 19 -10.35 8.04 1.48
CA TYR A 19 -10.42 9.46 1.18
C TYR A 19 -11.54 9.80 0.19
N ASP A 20 -11.82 8.90 -0.75
CA ASP A 20 -12.93 9.02 -1.71
C ASP A 20 -13.82 7.76 -1.61
N ARG A 21 -14.85 7.87 -0.75
CA ARG A 21 -15.71 6.74 -0.37
C ARG A 21 -16.83 6.47 -1.36
N GLU A 22 -17.16 7.43 -2.22
CA GLU A 22 -18.26 7.33 -3.18
C GLU A 22 -17.81 6.74 -4.51
N ASN A 23 -16.51 6.72 -4.77
CA ASN A 23 -15.94 6.14 -5.97
C ASN A 23 -15.79 4.61 -5.86
N GLU A 24 -16.72 3.89 -6.49
CA GLU A 24 -16.74 2.43 -6.52
C GLU A 24 -15.51 1.82 -7.21
N GLU A 25 -14.79 2.53 -8.08
CA GLU A 25 -13.57 2.03 -8.73
C GLU A 25 -12.40 1.87 -7.75
N LEU A 26 -12.47 2.55 -6.60
CA LEU A 26 -11.45 2.48 -5.55
C LEU A 26 -11.75 1.38 -4.53
N LYS A 27 -12.91 0.73 -4.63
CA LYS A 27 -13.39 -0.22 -3.64
C LYS A 27 -12.40 -1.34 -3.40
N ASN A 28 -12.05 -1.53 -2.14
CA ASN A 28 -11.06 -2.51 -1.69
C ASN A 28 -9.66 -2.34 -2.30
N LYS A 29 -9.36 -1.29 -3.07
CA LYS A 29 -8.00 -1.05 -3.56
C LYS A 29 -7.12 -0.57 -2.41
N ALA A 30 -5.93 -1.13 -2.35
CA ALA A 30 -4.88 -0.66 -1.47
C ALA A 30 -3.52 -0.81 -2.14
N TYR A 31 -2.57 -0.01 -1.69
CA TYR A 31 -1.22 0.01 -2.23
C TYR A 31 -0.22 -0.08 -1.10
N VAL A 32 0.77 -0.95 -1.28
CA VAL A 32 1.98 -0.97 -0.48
C VAL A 32 3.05 -0.25 -1.29
N VAL A 33 3.43 0.94 -0.84
CA VAL A 33 4.45 1.76 -1.50
C VAL A 33 5.79 1.51 -0.82
N VAL A 34 6.72 0.90 -1.54
CA VAL A 34 8.11 0.76 -1.13
C VAL A 34 8.83 2.07 -1.40
N ALA A 35 8.71 3.01 -0.46
CA ALA A 35 9.30 4.35 -0.56
C ALA A 35 10.83 4.35 -0.38
N LYS A 36 11.36 3.38 0.37
CA LYS A 36 12.80 3.17 0.51
C LYS A 36 13.12 1.68 0.54
N ASN A 37 14.19 1.30 -0.14
CA ASN A 37 14.78 -0.04 -0.07
C ASN A 37 16.30 0.07 -0.34
N ARG A 38 17.13 0.05 0.71
CA ARG A 38 18.59 0.23 0.59
C ARG A 38 19.26 -0.83 -0.30
N ASN A 39 18.65 -2.02 -0.39
CA ASN A 39 19.20 -3.20 -1.05
C ASN A 39 18.37 -3.65 -2.25
N GLY A 40 17.57 -2.78 -2.86
CA GLY A 40 16.73 -3.18 -3.99
C GLY A 40 15.82 -2.07 -4.52
N PRO A 41 14.89 -2.42 -5.42
CA PRO A 41 14.01 -1.43 -6.04
C PRO A 41 13.00 -0.86 -5.06
N THR A 42 12.59 0.38 -5.34
CA THR A 42 11.37 1.02 -4.85
C THR A 42 10.24 0.78 -5.85
N GLY A 43 9.00 1.02 -5.43
CA GLY A 43 7.85 0.86 -6.31
C GLY A 43 6.56 0.72 -5.52
N GLU A 44 5.50 0.39 -6.24
CA GLU A 44 4.17 0.19 -5.69
C GLU A 44 3.69 -1.23 -5.98
N VAL A 45 3.05 -1.83 -4.99
CA VAL A 45 2.39 -3.13 -5.11
C VAL A 45 0.91 -2.93 -4.84
N GLU A 46 0.08 -3.23 -5.84
CA GLU A 46 -1.38 -3.25 -5.68
C GLU A 46 -1.81 -4.45 -4.85
N MET A 47 -2.76 -4.20 -3.95
CA MET A 47 -3.31 -5.15 -2.99
C MET A 47 -4.84 -5.00 -2.93
N THR A 48 -5.53 -6.05 -2.50
CA THR A 48 -6.94 -5.99 -2.12
C THR A 48 -7.09 -5.88 -0.60
N PHE A 49 -7.84 -4.90 -0.11
CA PHE A 49 -8.12 -4.71 1.32
C PHE A 49 -9.54 -5.17 1.70
N ILE A 50 -9.60 -6.21 2.52
CA ILE A 50 -10.83 -6.81 3.02
C ILE A 50 -11.22 -6.13 4.35
N LYS A 51 -12.07 -5.11 4.26
CA LYS A 51 -12.42 -4.19 5.37
C LYS A 51 -12.89 -4.87 6.64
N ASN A 52 -13.82 -5.81 6.52
CA ASN A 52 -14.44 -6.50 7.66
C ASN A 52 -13.45 -7.43 8.41
N GLN A 53 -12.28 -7.69 7.83
CA GLN A 53 -11.25 -8.55 8.41
C GLN A 53 -9.94 -7.78 8.70
N MET A 54 -9.88 -6.50 8.34
CA MET A 54 -8.64 -5.70 8.36
C MET A 54 -7.47 -6.43 7.68
N ARG A 55 -7.75 -7.14 6.58
CA ARG A 55 -6.79 -8.01 5.90
C ARG A 55 -6.40 -7.45 4.54
N PHE A 56 -5.13 -7.62 4.17
CA PHE A 56 -4.63 -7.37 2.82
C PHE A 56 -4.40 -8.72 2.10
N GLU A 57 -4.84 -8.81 0.86
CA GLU A 57 -4.65 -9.96 -0.03
C GLU A 57 -3.94 -9.53 -1.31
N THR A 58 -3.28 -10.48 -1.97
CA THR A 58 -2.69 -10.26 -3.29
C THR A 58 -3.77 -9.80 -4.26
N ALA A 59 -3.52 -8.70 -4.98
CA ALA A 59 -4.40 -8.30 -6.06
C ALA A 59 -4.37 -9.38 -7.15
N THR A 60 -5.49 -10.07 -7.35
CA THR A 60 -5.65 -11.00 -8.46
C THR A 60 -6.05 -10.20 -9.69
N HIS A 61 -5.13 -10.01 -10.63
CA HIS A 61 -5.48 -9.60 -11.99
C HIS A 61 -5.96 -10.88 -12.72
N LEU A 62 -7.28 -11.02 -12.91
CA LEU A 62 -7.85 -12.00 -13.84
C LEU A 62 -7.72 -11.50 -15.28
#